data_AF-A0A658NPK0-F1
#
_entry.id   AF-A0A658NPK0-F1
#
_cell.length_a   1.000
_cell.length_b   1.000
_cell.length_c   1.000
_cell.angle_alpha   90.00
_cell.angle_beta   90.00
_cell.angle_gamma   90.00
#
_symmetry.space_group_name_H-M   'P 1'
#
loop_
_entity.id
_entity.type
_entity.pdbx_description
1 polymer ?
#
loop_
_entity_poly.entity_id
_entity_poly.type
_entity_poly.pdbx_seq_one_letter_code
_entity_poly.pdbx_strand_id
1 'polypeptide(L)'
;FFGKAPRKDVNHDEAVAVGAAIQGGVLGGQVKDVLLLAVTPLSLGIETLGGVMTKLIEKNTTIPTSAQQVFSTADDNQTAVTVHVLQG
;
A
#
# COMPACT_ATOMS: atom_id res chain seq x y z
N PHE A 1 1.73 1.45 -27.72
CA PHE A 1 2.01 1.63 -26.28
C PHE A 1 2.14 3.14 -26.02
N PHE A 2 1.33 3.72 -25.13
CA PHE A 2 1.22 5.13 -24.69
C PHE A 2 1.23 6.32 -25.69
N GLY A 3 1.49 6.14 -27.00
CA GLY A 3 1.38 7.19 -28.01
C GLY A 3 2.41 8.34 -27.87
N LYS A 4 3.41 8.18 -27.01
CA LYS A 4 4.51 9.13 -26.78
C LYS A 4 5.84 8.38 -26.80
N ALA A 5 6.89 9.04 -27.29
CA ALA A 5 8.24 8.47 -27.24
C ALA A 5 8.71 8.36 -25.78
N PRO A 6 9.35 7.25 -25.39
CA PRO A 6 10.01 7.14 -24.08
C PRO A 6 11.06 8.24 -23.89
N ARG A 7 11.21 8.68 -22.65
CA ARG A 7 12.25 9.63 -22.26
C ARG A 7 13.64 9.01 -22.45
N LYS A 8 14.60 9.84 -22.90
CA LYS A 8 16.01 9.46 -23.15
C LYS A 8 17.01 10.28 -22.32
N ASP A 9 16.51 11.21 -21.52
CA ASP A 9 17.23 12.16 -20.67
C ASP A 9 17.47 11.64 -19.24
N VAL A 10 17.06 10.39 -18.96
CA VAL A 10 17.20 9.77 -17.63
C VAL A 10 17.99 8.48 -17.77
N ASN A 11 19.08 8.35 -17.01
CA ASN A 11 19.85 7.12 -16.93
C ASN A 11 19.04 6.04 -16.22
N HIS A 12 18.69 4.96 -16.91
CA HIS A 12 17.86 3.88 -16.36
C HIS A 12 18.59 3.03 -15.31
N ASP A 13 19.92 2.99 -15.36
CA ASP A 13 20.74 2.23 -14.41
C ASP A 13 20.82 2.92 -13.04
N GLU A 14 20.73 4.25 -13.01
CA GLU A 14 21.01 5.05 -11.81
C GLU A 14 19.76 5.72 -11.22
N ALA A 15 18.69 5.91 -12.01
CA ALA A 15 17.54 6.71 -11.62
C ALA A 15 16.90 6.28 -10.29
N VAL A 16 16.85 4.96 -10.03
CA VAL A 16 16.28 4.42 -8.78
C VAL A 16 17.16 4.78 -7.58
N ALA A 17 18.48 4.63 -7.71
CA ALA A 17 19.42 4.94 -6.64
C ALA A 17 19.43 6.44 -6.30
N VAL A 18 19.42 7.30 -7.33
CA VAL A 18 19.33 8.76 -7.15
C VAL A 18 18.02 9.15 -6.46
N GLY A 19 16.88 8.56 -6.88
CA GLY A 19 15.58 8.81 -6.25
C GLY A 19 15.55 8.42 -4.76
N ALA A 20 16.16 7.28 -4.40
CA ALA A 20 16.28 6.86 -3.01
C ALA A 20 17.14 7.82 -2.17
N ALA A 21 18.25 8.33 -2.73
CA ALA A 21 19.11 9.31 -2.05
C ALA A 21 18.37 10.63 -1.78
N ILE A 22 17.59 11.11 -2.75
CA ILE A 22 16.75 12.30 -2.58
C ILE A 22 15.73 12.09 -1.45
N GLN A 23 15.05 10.93 -1.41
CA GLN A 23 14.11 10.61 -0.35
C GLN A 23 14.79 10.58 1.04
N GLY A 24 16.02 10.08 1.13
CA GLY A 24 16.83 10.16 2.34
C GLY A 24 17.13 11.60 2.77
N GLY A 25 17.43 12.48 1.82
CA GLY A 25 17.63 13.91 2.07
C GLY A 25 16.37 14.65 2.54
N VAL A 26 15.19 14.25 2.04
CA VAL A 26 13.88 14.77 2.49
C VAL A 26 13.63 14.35 3.95
N LEU A 27 13.82 13.08 4.28
CA LEU A 27 13.67 12.57 5.65
C LEU A 27 14.69 13.19 6.62
N GLY A 28 15.91 13.48 6.14
CA GLY A 28 16.96 14.17 6.90
C GLY A 28 16.80 15.69 7.01
N GLY A 29 15.76 16.28 6.41
CA GLY A 29 15.48 17.72 6.46
C GLY A 29 16.40 18.60 5.61
N GLN A 30 17.25 17.99 4.78
CA GLN A 30 18.18 18.69 3.87
C GLN A 30 17.46 19.19 2.60
N VAL A 31 16.41 18.48 2.19
CA VAL A 31 15.55 18.85 1.05
C VAL A 31 14.20 19.30 1.59
N LYS A 32 13.82 20.55 1.32
CA LYS A 32 12.53 21.14 1.68
C LYS A 32 11.65 21.24 0.43
N ASP A 33 10.33 21.30 0.62
CA ASP A 33 9.32 21.49 -0.43
C ASP A 33 9.02 20.28 -1.35
N VAL A 34 9.30 19.05 -0.87
CA VAL A 34 8.84 17.82 -1.52
C VAL A 34 7.73 17.18 -0.69
N LEU A 35 6.53 17.06 -1.27
CA LEU A 35 5.44 16.28 -0.69
C LEU A 35 5.38 14.91 -1.40
N LEU A 36 5.70 13.85 -0.66
CA LEU A 36 5.60 12.47 -1.17
C LEU A 36 4.28 11.85 -0.71
N LEU A 37 3.38 11.59 -1.65
CA LEU A 37 2.13 10.87 -1.40
C LEU A 37 2.26 9.45 -1.96
N ALA A 38 2.56 8.49 -1.08
CA ALA A 38 2.58 7.09 -1.42
C ALA A 38 1.17 6.48 -1.30
N VAL A 39 0.88 5.43 -2.08
CA VAL A 39 -0.41 4.73 -2.07
C VAL A 39 -0.20 3.21 -1.95
N THR A 40 -1.17 2.49 -1.41
CA THR A 40 -1.16 1.02 -1.35
C THR A 40 -1.28 0.41 -2.75
N PRO A 41 -0.47 -0.61 -3.12
CA PRO A 41 -0.52 -1.18 -4.47
C PRO A 41 -1.69 -2.17 -4.68
N LEU A 42 -2.11 -2.85 -3.61
CA LEU A 42 -3.18 -3.86 -3.61
C LEU A 42 -4.11 -3.62 -2.42
N SER A 43 -5.33 -4.18 -2.47
CA SER A 43 -6.23 -4.08 -1.33
C SER A 43 -5.72 -5.00 -0.21
N LEU A 44 -5.89 -4.57 1.03
CA LEU A 44 -5.58 -5.35 2.23
C LEU A 44 -6.90 -5.69 2.90
N GLY A 45 -7.05 -6.94 3.32
CA GLY A 45 -8.28 -7.44 3.89
C GLY A 45 -8.05 -8.65 4.77
N ILE A 46 -9.14 -9.17 5.31
CA ILE A 46 -9.14 -10.41 6.07
C ILE A 46 -10.09 -11.44 5.44
N GLU A 47 -9.76 -12.71 5.63
CA GLU A 47 -10.67 -13.80 5.27
C GLU A 47 -11.88 -13.83 6.20
N THR A 48 -13.07 -13.94 5.60
CA THR A 48 -14.35 -14.05 6.30
C THR A 48 -15.07 -15.35 5.90
N LEU A 49 -16.19 -15.66 6.57
CA LEU A 49 -16.96 -16.88 6.34
C LEU A 49 -17.18 -17.14 4.85
N GLY A 50 -16.95 -18.38 4.42
CA GLY A 50 -17.08 -18.78 3.01
C GLY A 50 -15.84 -18.52 2.15
N GLY A 51 -14.69 -18.20 2.75
CA GLY A 51 -13.42 -17.95 2.03
C GLY A 51 -13.42 -16.63 1.26
N VAL A 52 -14.28 -15.69 1.67
CA VAL A 52 -14.41 -14.38 1.03
C VAL A 52 -13.43 -13.42 1.67
N MET A 53 -12.61 -12.75 0.85
CA MET A 53 -11.76 -11.65 1.30
C MET A 53 -12.61 -10.40 1.50
N THR A 54 -12.79 -9.97 2.75
CA THR A 54 -13.37 -8.67 3.08
C THR A 54 -12.25 -7.64 3.15
N LYS A 55 -12.29 -6.63 2.28
CA LYS A 55 -11.27 -5.58 2.19
C LYS A 55 -11.46 -4.53 3.27
N LEU A 56 -10.38 -4.17 3.97
CA LEU A 56 -10.36 -3.09 4.96
C LEU A 56 -9.69 -1.83 4.40
N ILE A 57 -8.62 -1.99 3.62
CA ILE A 57 -7.91 -0.89 2.96
C ILE A 57 -7.91 -1.17 1.46
N GLU A 58 -8.47 -0.26 0.67
CA GLU A 58 -8.53 -0.45 -0.78
C GLU A 58 -7.19 -0.18 -1.47
N LYS A 59 -6.97 -0.79 -2.63
CA LYS A 59 -5.84 -0.44 -3.50
C LYS A 59 -5.89 1.04 -3.87
N ASN A 60 -4.72 1.64 -4.04
CA ASN A 60 -4.51 3.06 -4.29
C ASN A 60 -4.93 3.98 -3.12
N THR A 61 -5.06 3.46 -1.89
CA THR A 61 -5.31 4.30 -0.71
C THR A 61 -4.01 4.99 -0.28
N THR A 62 -4.05 6.31 -0.07
CA THR A 62 -2.89 7.10 0.39
C THR A 62 -2.42 6.63 1.77
N ILE A 63 -1.11 6.46 1.94
CA ILE A 63 -0.48 6.11 3.22
C ILE A 63 0.21 7.34 3.84
N PRO A 64 0.23 7.47 5.18
CA PRO A 64 -0.26 6.52 6.19
C PRO A 64 -1.78 6.48 6.33
N THR A 65 -2.35 5.30 6.55
CA THR A 65 -3.80 5.09 6.73
C THR A 65 -4.08 4.05 7.82
N SER A 66 -5.26 4.11 8.42
CA SER A 66 -5.78 3.13 9.38
C SER A 66 -7.26 2.87 9.06
N ALA A 67 -7.67 1.60 9.12
CA ALA A 67 -9.05 1.18 8.92
C ALA A 67 -9.46 0.23 10.04
N GLN A 68 -10.70 0.36 10.50
CA GLN A 68 -11.25 -0.47 11.57
C GLN A 68 -12.63 -0.97 11.17
N GLN A 69 -12.87 -2.25 11.40
CA GLN A 69 -14.17 -2.88 11.20
C GLN A 69 -14.40 -3.91 12.30
N VAL A 70 -15.62 -3.96 12.83
CA VAL A 70 -16.02 -4.92 13.86
C VAL A 70 -16.54 -6.18 13.15
N PHE A 71 -16.02 -7.34 13.56
CA PHE A 71 -16.44 -8.66 13.07
C PHE A 71 -17.09 -9.45 14.20
N SER A 72 -17.87 -10.48 13.86
CA SER A 72 -18.53 -11.37 14.82
C SER A 72 -18.26 -12.84 14.48
N THR A 73 -18.66 -13.73 15.38
CA THR A 73 -18.55 -15.18 15.20
C THR A 73 -19.46 -15.66 14.06
N ALA A 74 -19.01 -16.68 13.35
CA ALA A 74 -19.76 -17.28 12.26
C ALA A 74 -20.74 -18.37 12.73
N ASP A 75 -20.45 -19.01 13.87
CA ASP A 75 -21.22 -20.12 14.43
C ASP A 75 -21.55 -19.90 15.92
N ASP A 76 -22.62 -20.54 16.38
CA ASP A 76 -23.04 -20.51 17.79
C ASP A 76 -21.99 -21.18 18.69
N ASN A 77 -21.70 -20.56 19.83
CA ASN A 77 -20.69 -21.01 20.81
C ASN A 77 -19.25 -21.09 20.26
N GLN A 78 -18.93 -20.37 19.17
CA GLN A 78 -17.56 -20.26 18.67
C GLN A 78 -16.66 -19.56 19.71
N THR A 79 -15.69 -20.29 20.26
CA THR A 79 -14.81 -19.82 21.35
C THR A 79 -13.58 -19.05 20.89
N ALA A 80 -13.23 -19.15 19.61
CA ALA A 80 -12.06 -18.50 19.03
C ALA A 80 -12.32 -18.00 17.60
N VAL A 81 -11.70 -16.87 17.26
CA VAL A 81 -11.69 -16.30 15.91
C VAL A 81 -10.27 -16.32 15.37
N THR A 82 -10.10 -16.70 14.10
CA THR A 82 -8.82 -16.65 13.40
C THR A 82 -8.83 -15.46 12.45
N VAL A 83 -7.85 -14.58 12.58
CA VAL A 83 -7.68 -13.42 11.68
C VAL A 83 -6.61 -13.77 10.65
N HIS A 84 -7.03 -14.12 9.44
CA HIS A 84 -6.13 -14.38 8.32
C HIS A 84 -6.06 -13.14 7.44
N VAL A 85 -4.90 -12.47 7.43
CA VAL A 85 -4.66 -11.24 6.66
C VAL A 85 -4.19 -11.60 5.25
N LEU A 86 -4.81 -10.97 4.25
CA LEU A 86 -4.58 -11.23 2.83
C LEU A 86 -4.34 -9.92 2.08
N GLN A 87 -3.60 -10.01 0.98
CA GLN A 87 -3.33 -8.91 0.05
C GLN A 87 -3.69 -9.34 -1.38
N GLY A 88 -4.52 -8.55 -2.07
CA GLY A 88 -5.02 -8.87 -3.42
C GLY A 88 -5.95 -7.83 -4.03
#